data_AF-A0A4Z1SRR7-F1
#
_entry.id   AF-A0A4Z1SRR7-F1
#
_cell.length_a   1.000
_cell.length_b   1.000
_cell.length_c   1.000
_cell.angle_alpha   90.00
_cell.angle_beta   90.00
_cell.angle_gamma   90.00
#
_symmetry.space_group_name_H-M   'P 1'
#
loop_
_entity.id
_entity.type
_entity.pdbx_description
1 polymer ?
#
loop_
_entity_poly.entity_id
_entity_poly.type
_entity_poly.pdbx_seq_one_letter_code
_entity_poly.pdbx_strand_id
1 'polypeptide(L)'
;MSDTNDNQKLDELNADIQALRGQLVDLQGKHGKLSGSDTLGSGDAELLASLRQDLVVVGKKLAKIKEDARGLEGSLSMIAKHDLTKKIDHCSTTYQQLRKNVTAIRTGPAVEVGLDQVPDYVAPEFLQELAEKKQEKIETLAITVKQMNQIQGRITEKLDEGAEIMDDVENGIVRAHGNIDRSVSRMKLFQTYLKRNKAPIACCLLSFIIMIIFWSSKAFCEWGLTWQCP
;
A
#
# COMPACT_ATOMS: atom_id res chain seq x y z
N MET A 1 12.76 25.72 -0.27
CA MET A 1 12.04 25.45 -1.52
C MET A 1 11.63 23.99 -1.68
N SER A 2 12.19 23.02 -0.94
CA SER A 2 11.81 21.59 -1.05
C SER A 2 10.46 21.26 -0.40
N ASP A 3 10.17 21.82 0.78
CA ASP A 3 8.98 21.47 1.57
C ASP A 3 7.65 21.82 0.89
N THR A 4 7.63 22.84 0.02
CA THR A 4 6.42 23.27 -0.68
C THR A 4 6.02 22.29 -1.79
N ASN A 5 7.00 21.65 -2.43
CA ASN A 5 6.77 20.66 -3.49
C ASN A 5 6.29 19.33 -2.91
N ASP A 6 6.88 18.90 -1.79
CA ASP A 6 6.51 17.63 -1.15
C ASP A 6 5.12 17.70 -0.51
N ASN A 7 4.73 18.84 0.06
CA ASN A 7 3.37 19.05 0.53
C ASN A 7 2.35 19.07 -0.61
N GLN A 8 2.68 19.68 -1.75
CA GLN A 8 1.81 19.66 -2.93
C GLN A 8 1.63 18.22 -3.47
N LYS A 9 2.71 17.45 -3.56
CA LYS A 9 2.65 16.04 -3.97
C LYS A 9 1.85 15.19 -2.99
N LEU A 10 1.94 15.47 -1.69
CA LEU A 10 1.14 14.81 -0.67
C LEU A 10 -0.36 15.11 -0.85
N ASP A 11 -0.72 16.35 -1.20
CA ASP A 11 -2.10 16.74 -1.47
C ASP A 11 -2.63 16.08 -2.74
N GLU A 12 -1.85 16.05 -3.81
CA GLU A 12 -2.16 15.32 -5.05
C GLU A 12 -2.36 13.83 -4.79
N LEU A 13 -1.47 13.21 -4.02
CA LEU A 13 -1.58 11.80 -3.64
C LEU A 13 -2.82 11.52 -2.77
N ASN A 14 -3.17 12.44 -1.87
CA ASN A 14 -4.40 12.33 -1.10
C ASN A 14 -5.64 12.44 -1.99
N ALA A 15 -5.64 13.31 -3.00
CA ALA A 15 -6.72 13.41 -3.97
C ALA A 15 -6.86 12.11 -4.79
N ASP A 16 -5.74 11.55 -5.26
CA ASP A 16 -5.72 10.28 -5.98
C ASP A 16 -6.24 9.11 -5.13
N ILE A 17 -5.88 9.06 -3.85
CA ILE A 17 -6.41 8.08 -2.90
C ILE A 17 -7.93 8.23 -2.75
N GLN A 18 -8.46 9.44 -2.64
CA GLN A 18 -9.90 9.66 -2.52
C GLN A 18 -10.63 9.29 -3.81
N ALA A 19 -10.06 9.61 -4.98
CA ALA A 19 -10.61 9.20 -6.27
C ALA A 19 -10.62 7.67 -6.41
N LEU A 20 -9.56 6.99 -5.94
CA LEU A 20 -9.50 5.52 -5.93
C LEU A 20 -10.57 4.91 -5.01
N ARG A 21 -10.82 5.52 -3.84
CA ARG A 21 -11.91 5.10 -2.95
C ARG A 21 -13.27 5.21 -3.62
N GLY A 22 -13.56 6.33 -4.29
CA GLY A 22 -14.79 6.49 -5.06
C GLY A 22 -14.96 5.37 -6.09
N GLN A 23 -13.92 5.10 -6.88
CA GLN A 23 -13.93 3.99 -7.86
C GLN A 23 -14.17 2.63 -7.21
N LEU A 24 -13.57 2.35 -6.06
CA LEU A 24 -13.79 1.08 -5.34
C LEU A 24 -15.23 0.95 -4.85
N VAL A 25 -15.85 2.03 -4.36
CA VAL A 25 -17.26 2.05 -3.95
C VAL A 25 -18.17 1.81 -5.16
N ASP A 26 -17.90 2.44 -6.29
CA ASP A 26 -18.66 2.23 -7.53
C ASP A 26 -18.58 0.77 -8.00
N LEU A 27 -17.39 0.17 -7.94
CA LEU A 27 -17.20 -1.24 -8.31
C LEU A 27 -17.87 -2.20 -7.33
N GLN A 28 -17.87 -1.89 -6.03
CA GLN A 28 -18.65 -2.64 -5.04
C GLN A 28 -20.16 -2.56 -5.36
N GLY A 29 -20.65 -1.39 -5.76
CA GLY A 29 -22.03 -1.22 -6.21
C GLY A 29 -22.36 -2.05 -7.45
N LYS A 30 -21.48 -2.06 -8.46
CA LYS A 30 -21.61 -2.91 -9.65
C LYS A 30 -21.59 -4.40 -9.30
N HIS A 31 -20.68 -4.82 -8.42
CA HIS A 31 -20.64 -6.20 -7.91
C HIS A 31 -21.92 -6.58 -7.16
N GLY A 32 -22.45 -5.69 -6.32
CA GLY A 32 -23.70 -5.93 -5.59
C GLY A 32 -24.89 -6.20 -6.51
N LYS A 33 -24.96 -5.53 -7.66
CA LYS A 33 -25.98 -5.80 -8.68
C LYS A 33 -25.85 -7.18 -9.32
N LEU A 34 -24.62 -7.65 -9.53
CA LEU A 34 -24.33 -8.98 -10.09
C LEU A 34 -24.53 -10.11 -9.08
N SER A 35 -24.20 -9.88 -7.80
CA SER A 35 -24.33 -10.89 -6.74
C SER A 35 -25.78 -11.17 -6.31
N GLY A 36 -26.73 -10.31 -6.70
CA GLY A 36 -28.15 -10.49 -6.44
C GLY A 36 -28.94 -11.15 -7.57
N SER A 37 -28.28 -11.53 -8.68
CA SER A 37 -28.91 -12.19 -9.82
C SER A 37 -28.67 -13.71 -9.72
N ASP A 38 -29.74 -14.48 -9.49
CA ASP A 38 -29.68 -15.95 -9.35
C ASP A 38 -29.32 -16.66 -10.67
N THR A 39 -29.44 -15.96 -11.81
CA THR A 39 -29.08 -16.46 -13.14
C THR A 39 -28.33 -15.38 -13.92
N LEU A 40 -27.05 -15.62 -14.20
CA LEU A 40 -26.22 -14.73 -15.03
C LEU A 40 -26.76 -14.73 -16.48
N GLY A 41 -27.51 -13.68 -16.84
CA GLY A 41 -27.96 -13.44 -18.22
C GLY A 41 -26.84 -12.88 -19.11
N SER A 42 -27.13 -12.65 -20.41
CA SER A 42 -26.15 -12.05 -21.33
C SER A 42 -25.69 -10.65 -20.90
N GLY A 43 -26.59 -9.84 -20.31
CA GLY A 43 -26.25 -8.54 -19.74
C GLY A 43 -25.36 -8.63 -18.50
N ASP A 44 -25.46 -9.70 -17.72
CA ASP A 44 -24.61 -9.92 -16.55
C ASP A 44 -23.20 -10.34 -16.95
N ALA A 45 -23.03 -11.05 -18.07
CA ALA A 45 -21.73 -11.40 -18.62
C ALA A 45 -20.95 -10.16 -19.10
N GLU A 46 -21.64 -9.22 -19.76
CA GLU A 46 -21.04 -7.94 -20.19
C GLU A 46 -20.68 -7.04 -19.00
N LEU A 47 -21.58 -6.96 -17.99
CA LEU A 47 -21.30 -6.26 -16.74
C LEU A 47 -20.13 -6.89 -15.97
N LEU A 48 -20.01 -8.22 -15.94
CA LEU A 48 -18.90 -8.92 -15.31
C LEU A 48 -17.58 -8.68 -16.05
N ALA A 49 -17.60 -8.66 -17.39
CA ALA A 49 -16.43 -8.32 -18.20
C ALA A 49 -15.97 -6.88 -17.94
N SER A 50 -16.92 -5.93 -17.92
CA SER A 50 -16.67 -4.53 -17.56
C SER A 50 -16.09 -4.41 -16.15
N LEU A 51 -16.67 -5.12 -15.17
CA LEU A 51 -16.21 -5.11 -13.78
C LEU A 51 -14.78 -5.65 -13.63
N ARG A 52 -14.44 -6.72 -14.37
CA ARG A 52 -13.08 -7.28 -14.41
C ARG A 52 -12.08 -6.30 -15.02
N GLN A 53 -12.46 -5.62 -16.09
CA GLN A 53 -11.61 -4.63 -16.74
C GLN A 53 -11.38 -3.40 -15.85
N ASP A 54 -12.43 -2.90 -15.22
CA ASP A 54 -12.34 -1.78 -14.27
C ASP A 54 -11.47 -2.14 -13.04
N LEU A 55 -11.57 -3.37 -12.54
CA LEU A 55 -10.69 -3.88 -11.48
C LEU A 55 -9.22 -3.83 -11.89
N VAL A 56 -8.87 -4.23 -13.12
CA VAL A 56 -7.48 -4.12 -13.61
C VAL A 56 -7.00 -2.67 -13.62
N VAL A 57 -7.85 -1.73 -14.05
CA VAL A 57 -7.52 -0.30 -14.06
C VAL A 57 -7.30 0.24 -12.65
N VAL A 58 -8.21 -0.07 -11.72
CA VAL A 58 -8.09 0.32 -10.30
C VAL A 58 -6.85 -0.30 -9.65
N GLY A 59 -6.53 -1.55 -9.98
CA GLY A 59 -5.30 -2.21 -9.52
C GLY A 59 -4.03 -1.49 -9.96
N LYS A 60 -3.97 -1.03 -11.22
CA LYS A 60 -2.84 -0.23 -11.73
C LYS A 60 -2.72 1.12 -11.02
N LYS A 61 -3.83 1.82 -10.78
CA LYS A 61 -3.85 3.09 -10.05
C LYS A 61 -3.39 2.91 -8.60
N LEU A 62 -3.83 1.85 -7.93
CA LEU A 62 -3.38 1.52 -6.57
C LEU A 62 -1.86 1.24 -6.53
N ALA A 63 -1.33 0.53 -7.52
CA ALA A 63 0.10 0.27 -7.61
C ALA A 63 0.90 1.58 -7.78
N LYS A 64 0.43 2.48 -8.65
CA LYS A 64 1.03 3.81 -8.83
C LYS A 64 1.01 4.63 -7.54
N ILE A 65 -0.13 4.71 -6.85
CA ILE A 65 -0.26 5.41 -5.56
C ILE A 65 0.72 4.85 -4.52
N LYS A 66 0.93 3.53 -4.48
CA LYS A 66 1.91 2.90 -3.58
C LYS A 66 3.35 3.31 -3.92
N GLU A 67 3.67 3.42 -5.21
CA GLU A 67 4.98 3.87 -5.68
C GLU A 67 5.22 5.34 -5.34
N ASP A 68 4.25 6.21 -5.64
CA ASP A 68 4.32 7.64 -5.34
C ASP A 68 4.43 7.89 -3.82
N ALA A 69 3.72 7.11 -3.00
CA ALA A 69 3.82 7.17 -1.54
C ALA A 69 5.21 6.79 -1.01
N ARG A 70 5.86 5.77 -1.60
CA ARG A 70 7.24 5.38 -1.25
C ARG A 70 8.24 6.47 -1.61
N GLY A 71 8.02 7.17 -2.72
CA GLY A 71 8.85 8.31 -3.13
C GLY A 71 8.84 9.49 -2.14
N LEU A 72 7.75 9.64 -1.37
CA LEU A 72 7.56 10.70 -0.37
C LEU A 72 7.90 10.24 1.07
N GLU A 73 8.11 8.94 1.30
CA GLU A 73 8.19 8.35 2.63
C GLU A 73 9.36 8.91 3.48
N GLY A 74 10.43 9.36 2.83
CA GLY A 74 11.62 9.94 3.47
C GLY A 74 11.48 11.42 3.88
N SER A 75 10.56 12.18 3.28
CA SER A 75 10.35 13.60 3.56
C SER A 75 9.12 13.89 4.42
N LEU A 76 8.24 12.89 4.61
CA LEU A 76 7.03 13.04 5.41
C LEU A 76 7.29 12.94 6.92
N SER A 77 6.50 13.70 7.69
CA SER A 77 6.43 13.50 9.14
C SER A 77 5.87 12.11 9.47
N MET A 78 6.23 11.57 10.63
CA MET A 78 5.76 10.26 11.09
C MET A 78 4.22 10.16 11.12
N ILE A 79 3.53 11.26 11.48
CA ILE A 79 2.06 11.33 11.51
C ILE A 79 1.48 11.27 10.10
N ALA A 80 2.02 12.07 9.18
CA ALA A 80 1.57 12.11 7.78
C ALA A 80 1.82 10.77 7.08
N LYS A 81 2.98 10.15 7.33
CA LYS A 81 3.32 8.81 6.85
C LYS A 81 2.33 7.77 7.34
N HIS A 82 2.04 7.73 8.65
CA HIS A 82 1.09 6.79 9.21
C HIS A 82 -0.33 6.96 8.65
N ASP A 83 -0.82 8.20 8.53
CA ASP A 83 -2.14 8.47 7.93
C ASP A 83 -2.21 8.02 6.46
N LEU A 84 -1.15 8.30 5.68
CA LEU A 84 -1.06 7.89 4.29
C LEU A 84 -1.04 6.36 4.13
N THR A 85 -0.22 5.65 4.91
CA THR A 85 -0.17 4.19 4.93
C THR A 85 -1.54 3.60 5.25
N LYS A 86 -2.21 4.09 6.29
CA LYS A 86 -3.55 3.64 6.68
C LYS A 86 -4.57 3.81 5.55
N LYS A 87 -4.50 4.93 4.82
CA LYS A 87 -5.41 5.19 3.70
C LYS A 87 -5.17 4.23 2.54
N ILE A 88 -3.92 3.98 2.19
CA ILE A 88 -3.50 3.06 1.12
C ILE A 88 -3.87 1.61 1.48
N ASP A 89 -3.63 1.19 2.72
CA ASP A 89 -3.96 -0.16 3.20
C ASP A 89 -5.46 -0.42 3.18
N HIS A 90 -6.27 0.59 3.54
CA HIS A 90 -7.72 0.50 3.41
C HIS A 90 -8.13 0.25 1.96
N CYS A 91 -7.62 1.04 1.00
CA CYS A 91 -7.92 0.83 -0.43
C CYS A 91 -7.42 -0.53 -0.93
N SER A 92 -6.24 -0.96 -0.48
CA SER A 92 -5.64 -2.24 -0.84
C SER A 92 -6.49 -3.41 -0.34
N THR A 93 -6.96 -3.36 0.90
CA THR A 93 -7.80 -4.39 1.49
C THR A 93 -9.14 -4.50 0.75
N THR A 94 -9.80 -3.36 0.53
CA THR A 94 -11.08 -3.29 -0.20
C THR A 94 -10.94 -3.83 -1.62
N TYR A 95 -9.87 -3.44 -2.33
CA TYR A 95 -9.57 -3.95 -3.67
C TYR A 95 -9.38 -5.47 -3.69
N GLN A 96 -8.60 -6.02 -2.75
CA GLN A 96 -8.34 -7.46 -2.69
C GLN A 96 -9.61 -8.26 -2.38
N GLN A 97 -10.45 -7.77 -1.46
CA GLN A 97 -11.75 -8.39 -1.16
C GLN A 97 -12.65 -8.39 -2.40
N LEU A 98 -12.79 -7.25 -3.06
CA LEU A 98 -13.61 -7.14 -4.26
C LEU A 98 -13.09 -8.02 -5.39
N ARG A 99 -11.77 -8.07 -5.60
CA ARG A 99 -11.15 -8.94 -6.61
C ARG A 99 -11.44 -10.42 -6.33
N LYS A 100 -11.34 -10.86 -5.07
CA LYS A 100 -11.70 -12.23 -4.68
C LYS A 100 -13.16 -12.51 -4.99
N ASN A 101 -14.06 -11.60 -4.61
CA ASN A 101 -15.50 -11.77 -4.82
C ASN A 101 -15.85 -11.84 -6.32
N VAL A 102 -15.30 -10.96 -7.16
CA VAL A 102 -15.51 -10.97 -8.61
C VAL A 102 -14.92 -12.22 -9.28
N THR A 103 -13.81 -12.74 -8.75
CA THR A 103 -13.23 -14.00 -9.24
C THR A 103 -14.05 -15.21 -8.82
N ALA A 104 -14.73 -15.14 -7.67
CA ALA A 104 -15.63 -16.17 -7.17
C ALA A 104 -16.96 -16.23 -7.92
N ILE A 105 -17.35 -15.18 -8.66
CA ILE A 105 -18.49 -15.23 -9.58
C ILE A 105 -18.18 -16.27 -10.66
N ARG A 106 -18.74 -17.46 -10.45
CA ARG A 106 -18.64 -18.59 -11.37
C ARG A 106 -19.56 -18.29 -12.54
N THR A 107 -18.99 -18.04 -13.72
CA THR A 107 -19.76 -18.06 -14.95
C THR A 107 -20.32 -19.48 -15.08
N GLY A 108 -21.65 -19.61 -15.13
CA GLY A 108 -22.30 -20.84 -15.57
C GLY A 108 -21.77 -21.27 -16.95
N PRO A 109 -22.06 -22.51 -17.39
CA PRO A 109 -21.60 -22.98 -18.69
C PRO A 109 -22.00 -21.93 -19.74
N ALA A 110 -21.04 -21.58 -20.60
CA ALA A 110 -21.29 -20.71 -21.74
C ALA A 110 -22.60 -21.14 -22.38
N VAL A 111 -23.60 -20.25 -22.39
CA VAL A 111 -24.87 -20.49 -23.05
C VAL A 111 -24.52 -20.91 -24.47
N GLU A 112 -24.74 -22.19 -24.78
CA GLU A 112 -24.83 -22.65 -26.15
C GLU A 112 -25.87 -21.74 -26.80
N VAL A 113 -25.38 -20.85 -27.66
CA VAL A 113 -26.21 -20.05 -28.55
C VAL A 113 -27.14 -21.05 -29.22
N GLY A 114 -28.44 -20.92 -28.97
CA GLY A 114 -29.46 -21.79 -29.53
C GLY A 114 -29.27 -21.90 -31.04
N LEU A 115 -28.82 -23.08 -31.48
CA LEU A 115 -28.70 -23.47 -32.89
C LEU A 115 -30.11 -23.77 -33.42
N ASP A 116 -31.02 -22.81 -33.39
CA ASP A 116 -32.38 -22.97 -33.90
C ASP A 116 -32.52 -22.56 -35.38
N GLN A 117 -31.41 -22.34 -36.09
CA GLN A 117 -31.41 -22.14 -37.54
C GLN A 117 -30.16 -22.77 -38.17
N VAL A 118 -30.14 -24.10 -38.27
CA VAL A 118 -29.27 -24.80 -39.22
C VAL A 118 -30.12 -25.18 -40.44
N PRO A 119 -29.85 -24.62 -41.63
CA PRO A 119 -30.50 -25.06 -42.86
C PRO A 119 -30.21 -26.55 -43.13
N ASP A 120 -31.25 -27.29 -43.48
CA ASP A 120 -31.34 -28.75 -43.60
C ASP A 120 -30.49 -29.39 -44.73
N TYR A 121 -29.48 -28.69 -45.27
CA TYR A 121 -28.52 -29.29 -46.20
C TYR A 121 -27.22 -28.50 -46.28
N VAL A 122 -26.11 -29.10 -45.83
CA VAL A 122 -24.75 -28.59 -46.04
C VAL A 122 -23.94 -29.69 -46.73
N ALA A 123 -23.34 -29.36 -47.88
CA ALA A 123 -22.50 -30.28 -48.64
C ALA A 123 -21.37 -30.86 -47.77
N PRO A 124 -21.01 -32.15 -47.92
CA PRO A 124 -20.07 -32.85 -47.05
C PRO A 124 -18.67 -32.22 -47.02
N GLU A 125 -18.29 -31.52 -48.10
CA GLU A 125 -17.01 -30.81 -48.22
C GLU A 125 -16.90 -29.61 -47.25
N PHE A 126 -18.00 -28.87 -47.04
CA PHE A 126 -18.06 -27.76 -46.09
C PHE A 126 -18.08 -28.23 -44.63
N LEU A 127 -18.64 -29.41 -44.35
CA LEU A 127 -18.63 -30.00 -43.01
C LEU A 127 -17.22 -30.43 -42.59
N GLN A 128 -16.40 -30.90 -43.53
CA GLN A 128 -15.00 -31.27 -43.27
C GLN A 128 -14.13 -30.03 -43.01
N GLU A 129 -14.25 -29.00 -43.85
CA GLU A 129 -13.48 -27.75 -43.65
C GLU A 129 -13.89 -27.04 -42.35
N LEU A 130 -15.19 -27.03 -42.02
CA LEU A 130 -15.69 -26.43 -40.77
C LEU A 130 -15.31 -27.27 -39.54
N ALA A 131 -15.29 -28.60 -39.64
CA ALA A 131 -14.85 -29.50 -38.58
C ALA A 131 -13.34 -29.36 -38.32
N GLU A 132 -12.51 -29.27 -39.36
CA GLU A 132 -11.07 -29.00 -39.22
C GLU A 132 -10.80 -27.63 -38.61
N LYS A 133 -11.49 -26.56 -39.05
CA LYS A 133 -11.38 -25.21 -38.45
C LYS A 133 -11.83 -25.17 -37.00
N LYS A 134 -12.86 -25.96 -36.64
CA LYS A 134 -13.33 -26.06 -35.26
C LYS A 134 -12.32 -26.83 -34.41
N GLN A 135 -11.73 -27.89 -34.94
CA GLN A 135 -10.71 -28.69 -34.26
C GLN A 135 -9.40 -27.91 -34.06
N GLU A 136 -8.96 -27.15 -35.05
CA GLU A 136 -7.80 -26.26 -34.97
C GLU A 136 -8.00 -25.15 -33.91
N LYS A 137 -9.21 -24.56 -33.86
CA LYS A 137 -9.57 -23.60 -32.80
C LYS A 137 -9.64 -24.24 -31.42
N ILE A 138 -10.08 -25.50 -31.31
CA ILE A 138 -10.11 -26.24 -30.06
C ILE A 138 -8.69 -26.57 -29.58
N GLU A 139 -7.77 -26.96 -30.47
CA GLU A 139 -6.38 -27.24 -30.14
C GLU A 139 -5.61 -25.97 -29.73
N THR A 140 -5.79 -24.87 -30.46
CA THR A 140 -5.18 -23.58 -30.09
C THR A 140 -5.72 -23.06 -28.75
N LEU A 141 -7.01 -23.26 -28.47
CA LEU A 141 -7.59 -22.92 -27.17
C LEU A 141 -7.06 -23.83 -26.04
N ALA A 142 -6.91 -25.13 -26.29
CA ALA A 142 -6.34 -26.08 -25.32
C ALA A 142 -4.88 -25.75 -24.97
N ILE A 143 -4.08 -25.34 -25.97
CA ILE A 143 -2.70 -24.86 -25.77
C ILE A 143 -2.70 -23.57 -24.94
N THR A 144 -3.60 -22.63 -25.25
CA THR A 144 -3.71 -21.35 -24.53
C THR A 144 -4.11 -21.57 -23.07
N VAL A 145 -5.08 -22.44 -22.78
CA VAL A 145 -5.49 -22.80 -21.41
C VAL A 145 -4.37 -23.49 -20.64
N LYS A 146 -3.58 -24.34 -21.30
CA LYS A 146 -2.40 -25.00 -20.68
C LYS A 146 -1.33 -23.99 -20.29
N GLN A 147 -1.04 -23.02 -21.16
CA GLN A 147 -0.12 -21.91 -20.84
C GLN A 147 -0.67 -21.03 -19.71
N MET A 148 -1.98 -20.77 -19.71
CA MET A 148 -2.64 -19.97 -18.68
C MET A 148 -2.58 -20.65 -17.31
N ASN A 149 -2.74 -21.98 -17.25
CA ASN A 149 -2.56 -22.77 -16.02
C ASN A 149 -1.12 -22.74 -15.50
N GLN A 150 -0.12 -22.80 -16.39
CA GLN A 150 1.29 -22.66 -16.00
C GLN A 150 1.60 -21.25 -15.45
N ILE A 151 1.04 -20.22 -16.08
CA ILE A 151 1.19 -18.83 -15.61
C ILE A 151 0.48 -18.66 -14.25
N GLN A 152 -0.70 -19.25 -14.08
CA GLN A 152 -1.44 -19.19 -12.82
C GLN A 152 -0.66 -19.89 -11.69
N GLY A 153 -0.05 -21.05 -11.94
CA GLY A 153 0.83 -21.72 -10.98
C GLY A 153 2.00 -20.83 -10.54
N ARG A 154 2.69 -20.19 -11.50
CA ARG A 154 3.79 -19.25 -11.20
C ARG A 154 3.33 -18.00 -10.44
N ILE A 155 2.12 -17.52 -10.69
CA ILE A 155 1.56 -16.37 -9.96
C ILE A 155 1.25 -16.77 -8.51
N THR A 156 0.73 -17.98 -8.28
CA THR A 156 0.47 -18.49 -6.93
C THR A 156 1.77 -18.66 -6.14
N GLU A 157 2.82 -19.21 -6.77
CA GLU A 157 4.15 -19.34 -6.17
C GLU A 157 4.75 -17.97 -5.78
N LYS A 158 4.63 -16.97 -6.66
CA LYS A 158 5.08 -15.59 -6.38
C LYS A 158 4.23 -14.87 -5.34
N LEU A 159 2.97 -15.28 -5.14
CA LEU A 159 2.11 -14.76 -4.08
C LEU A 159 2.50 -15.36 -2.72
N ASP A 160 2.88 -16.63 -2.67
CA ASP A 160 3.37 -17.28 -1.45
C ASP A 160 4.72 -16.71 -1.02
N GLU A 161 5.67 -16.53 -1.96
CA GLU A 161 6.92 -15.78 -1.70
C GLU A 161 6.64 -14.36 -1.19
N GLY A 162 5.64 -13.69 -1.77
CA GLY A 162 5.24 -12.35 -1.36
C GLY A 162 4.63 -12.30 0.06
N ALA A 163 3.91 -13.34 0.47
CA ALA A 163 3.35 -13.45 1.82
C ALA A 163 4.44 -13.67 2.87
N GLU A 164 5.45 -14.48 2.56
CA GLU A 164 6.61 -14.71 3.43
C GLU A 164 7.42 -13.42 3.65
N ILE A 165 7.68 -12.65 2.58
CA ILE A 165 8.35 -11.34 2.68
C ILE A 165 7.50 -10.35 3.50
N MET A 166 6.17 -10.41 3.39
CA MET A 166 5.27 -9.50 4.10
C MET A 166 5.25 -9.79 5.60
N ASP A 167 5.30 -11.07 6.00
CA ASP A 167 5.41 -11.49 7.40
C ASP A 167 6.76 -11.06 8.02
N ASP A 168 7.86 -11.17 7.25
CA ASP A 168 9.17 -10.67 7.67
C ASP A 168 9.19 -9.14 7.86
N VAL A 169 8.54 -8.40 6.98
CA VAL A 169 8.40 -6.94 7.08
C VAL A 169 7.54 -6.57 8.30
N GLU A 170 6.42 -7.26 8.54
CA GLU A 170 5.56 -7.03 9.71
C GLU A 170 6.31 -7.31 11.01
N ASN A 171 7.04 -8.43 11.08
CA ASN A 171 7.91 -8.78 12.20
C ASN A 171 9.05 -7.76 12.40
N GLY A 172 9.56 -7.16 11.32
CA GLY A 172 10.53 -6.07 11.37
C GLY A 172 9.94 -4.77 11.93
N ILE A 173 8.74 -4.40 11.50
CA ILE A 173 8.01 -3.21 11.96
C ILE A 173 7.66 -3.32 13.44
N VAL A 174 7.17 -4.47 13.91
CA VAL A 174 6.86 -4.71 15.33
C VAL A 174 8.12 -4.58 16.19
N ARG A 175 9.25 -5.14 15.75
CA ARG A 175 10.54 -4.98 16.44
C ARG A 175 11.01 -3.52 16.46
N ALA A 176 10.85 -2.78 15.37
CA ALA A 176 11.20 -1.37 15.31
C ALA A 176 10.32 -0.53 16.24
N HIS A 177 9.00 -0.79 16.27
CA HIS A 177 8.06 -0.09 17.15
C HIS A 177 8.41 -0.30 18.64
N GLY A 178 8.74 -1.53 19.04
CA GLY A 178 9.17 -1.82 20.42
C GLY A 178 10.46 -1.09 20.82
N ASN A 179 11.39 -0.90 19.90
CA ASN A 179 12.61 -0.14 20.14
C ASN A 179 12.35 1.38 20.23
N ILE A 180 11.41 1.88 19.42
CA ILE A 180 10.96 3.28 19.48
C ILE A 180 10.26 3.54 20.81
N ASP A 181 9.34 2.68 21.25
CA ASP A 181 8.63 2.83 22.52
C ASP A 181 9.56 2.81 23.73
N ARG A 182 10.59 1.96 23.73
CA ARG A 182 11.64 1.99 24.77
C ARG A 182 12.41 3.31 24.76
N SER A 183 12.74 3.83 23.59
CA SER A 183 13.49 5.08 23.44
C SER A 183 12.65 6.29 23.86
N VAL A 184 11.37 6.33 23.46
CA VAL A 184 10.39 7.35 23.85
C VAL A 184 10.11 7.31 25.35
N SER A 185 10.02 6.11 25.94
CA SER A 185 9.84 5.95 27.40
C SER A 185 11.04 6.49 28.17
N ARG A 186 12.27 6.20 27.72
CA ARG A 186 13.49 6.78 28.31
C ARG A 186 13.51 8.31 28.17
N MET A 187 13.11 8.84 27.01
CA MET A 187 13.06 10.27 26.75
C MET A 187 12.01 10.99 27.62
N LYS A 188 10.84 10.39 27.85
CA LYS A 188 9.84 10.90 28.80
C LYS A 188 10.35 10.86 30.25
N LEU A 189 11.11 9.83 30.63
CA LEU A 189 11.76 9.74 31.93
C LEU A 189 12.79 10.88 32.12
N PHE A 190 13.62 11.14 31.11
CA PHE A 190 14.56 12.28 31.11
C PHE A 190 13.83 13.63 31.16
N GLN A 191 12.76 13.80 30.39
CA GLN A 191 11.97 15.03 30.39
C GLN A 191 11.28 15.26 31.76
N THR A 192 10.81 14.19 32.39
CA THR A 192 10.20 14.24 33.73
C THR A 192 11.25 14.55 34.80
N TYR A 193 12.45 13.98 34.68
CA TYR A 193 13.60 14.30 35.54
C TYR A 193 13.98 15.78 35.42
N LEU A 194 14.10 16.31 34.20
CA LEU A 194 14.40 17.72 33.93
C LEU A 194 13.31 18.68 34.43
N LYS A 195 12.02 18.30 34.35
CA LYS A 195 10.92 19.11 34.88
C LYS A 195 10.89 19.13 36.41
N ARG A 196 11.23 18.01 37.06
CA ARG A 196 11.19 17.86 38.53
C ARG A 196 12.41 18.47 39.21
N ASN A 197 13.55 18.48 38.54
CA ASN A 197 14.77 19.12 39.00
C ASN A 197 15.01 20.39 38.16
N LYS A 198 14.40 21.53 38.55
CA LYS A 198 14.74 22.87 38.00
C LYS A 198 16.10 23.40 38.48
N ALA A 199 16.73 22.72 39.45
CA ALA A 199 17.94 23.16 40.11
C ALA A 199 19.30 22.79 39.46
N PRO A 200 19.47 21.73 38.64
CA PRO A 200 20.81 21.26 38.28
C PRO A 200 21.50 22.16 37.25
N ILE A 201 20.77 22.74 36.30
CA ILE A 201 21.37 23.65 35.30
C ILE A 201 21.79 24.97 35.96
N ALA A 202 20.94 25.51 36.84
CA ALA A 202 21.26 26.72 37.59
C ALA A 202 22.40 26.49 38.59
N CYS A 203 22.43 25.36 39.31
CA CYS A 203 23.54 24.99 40.19
C CYS A 203 24.84 24.73 39.43
N CYS A 204 24.80 24.09 38.26
CA CYS A 204 25.99 23.87 37.43
C CYS A 204 26.50 25.18 36.81
N LEU A 205 25.61 26.09 36.39
CA LEU A 205 26.00 27.43 35.95
C LEU A 205 26.60 28.24 37.09
N LEU A 206 26.01 28.20 38.29
CA LEU A 206 26.57 28.83 39.49
C LEU A 206 27.92 28.25 39.87
N SER A 207 28.08 26.93 39.85
CA SER A 207 29.37 26.30 40.16
C SER A 207 30.43 26.64 39.12
N PHE A 208 30.05 26.76 37.84
CA PHE A 208 30.96 27.17 36.76
C PHE A 208 31.36 28.65 36.89
N ILE A 209 30.43 29.53 37.23
CA ILE A 209 30.70 30.95 37.50
C ILE A 209 31.63 31.08 38.73
N ILE A 210 31.38 30.34 39.81
CA ILE A 210 32.24 30.32 41.00
C ILE A 210 33.64 29.78 40.64
N MET A 211 33.72 28.74 39.82
CA MET A 211 34.99 28.21 39.30
C MET A 211 35.76 29.26 38.51
N ILE A 212 35.10 29.99 37.60
CA ILE A 212 35.71 31.08 36.83
C ILE A 212 36.21 32.19 37.76
N ILE A 213 35.44 32.56 38.79
CA ILE A 213 35.85 33.58 39.76
C ILE A 213 37.05 33.08 40.57
N PHE A 214 37.07 31.84 41.05
CA PHE A 214 38.23 31.29 41.77
C PHE A 214 39.47 31.17 40.89
N TRP A 215 39.30 30.78 39.63
CA TRP A 215 40.40 30.74 38.66
C TRP A 215 40.90 32.15 38.31
N SER A 216 40.00 33.10 38.10
CA SER A 216 40.37 34.49 37.83
C SER A 216 40.99 35.16 39.04
N SER A 217 40.56 34.84 40.26
CA SER A 217 41.16 35.34 41.51
C SER A 217 42.60 34.87 41.66
N LYS A 218 42.90 33.62 41.27
CA LYS A 218 44.27 33.11 41.24
C LYS A 218 45.12 33.81 40.18
N ALA A 219 44.57 34.02 38.98
CA ALA A 219 45.25 34.74 37.90
C ALA A 219 45.47 36.23 38.20
N PHE A 220 44.53 36.89 38.89
CA PHE A 220 44.64 38.28 39.31
C PHE A 220 45.64 38.49 40.45
N CYS A 221 45.90 37.48 41.29
CA CYS A 221 46.96 37.55 42.30
C CYS A 221 48.37 37.43 41.69
N GLU A 222 48.54 36.70 40.57
CA GLU A 222 49.83 36.64 39.85
C GLU A 222 50.07 37.90 38.98
N TRP A 223 49.03 38.55 38.49
CA TRP A 223 49.09 39.79 37.72
C TRP A 223 48.94 41.05 38.60
N GLY A 224 49.80 41.18 39.60
CA GLY A 224 50.31 42.46 40.13
C GLY A 224 49.42 43.71 40.11
N LEU A 225 48.22 43.66 40.70
CA LEU A 225 47.53 44.85 41.19
C LEU A 225 47.40 44.71 42.70
N THR A 226 48.37 45.34 43.37
CA THR A 226 48.33 45.59 44.81
C THR A 226 46.99 46.21 45.15
N TRP A 227 46.28 45.60 46.09
CA TRP A 227 45.69 46.22 47.28
C TRP A 227 44.75 45.17 47.91
N GLN A 228 45.31 44.50 48.91
CA GLN A 228 44.65 43.63 49.90
C GLN A 228 44.07 42.30 49.41
N CYS A 229 44.89 41.25 49.46
CA CYS A 229 44.40 39.90 49.77
C CYS A 229 44.78 39.58 51.23
N PRO A 230 43.84 39.17 52.10
CA PRO A 230 44.16 38.49 53.35
C PRO A 230 44.68 37.07 53.10
#